data_AF-A0A7L4PV39-F1
#
_entry.id   AF-A0A7L4PV39-F1
#
_cell.length_a   1.000
_cell.length_b   1.000
_cell.length_c   1.000
_cell.angle_alpha   90.00
_cell.angle_beta   90.00
_cell.angle_gamma   90.00
#
_symmetry.space_group_name_H-M   'P 1'
#
loop_
_entity.id
_entity.type
_entity.pdbx_description
1 polymer ?
#
loop_
_entity_poly.entity_id
_entity_poly.type
_entity_poly.pdbx_seq_one_letter_code
_entity_poly.pdbx_strand_id
1 'polypeptide(L)'
;MSIGRVACLCILAAVLVLTAGCSSYAFGDVLYSDGTLSIGIENTGEPRQVTVQVTIFDTTGFSQQEIYKKAEYVDLRSGANEYLVSIDLSPGTYKLYLYVLVDDARTTTVIRDITIP
;
A
#
# COMPACT_ATOMS: atom_id res chain seq x y z
N MET A 1 -46.11 -3.55 3.50
CA MET A 1 -44.82 -4.28 3.50
C MET A 1 -44.71 -5.04 4.82
N SER A 2 -44.58 -6.37 4.82
CA SER A 2 -44.60 -7.13 6.08
C SER A 2 -43.29 -6.95 6.85
N ILE A 3 -43.41 -6.83 8.18
CA ILE A 3 -42.30 -6.69 9.13
C ILE A 3 -41.20 -7.73 8.92
N GLY A 4 -41.55 -8.95 8.48
CA GLY A 4 -40.58 -10.00 8.17
C GLY A 4 -39.64 -9.67 7.00
N ARG A 5 -40.07 -8.88 6.01
CA ARG A 5 -39.22 -8.47 4.88
C ARG A 5 -38.21 -7.40 5.29
N VAL A 6 -38.61 -6.51 6.20
CA VAL A 6 -37.75 -5.44 6.73
C VAL A 6 -36.69 -6.03 7.66
N ALA A 7 -37.07 -6.95 8.55
CA ALA A 7 -36.14 -7.63 9.45
C ALA A 7 -35.08 -8.46 8.69
N CYS A 8 -35.50 -9.17 7.63
CA CYS A 8 -34.58 -9.95 6.80
C CYS A 8 -33.55 -9.07 6.07
N LEU A 9 -33.98 -7.89 5.57
CA LEU A 9 -33.11 -6.93 4.90
C LEU A 9 -32.07 -6.32 5.85
N CYS A 10 -32.46 -6.01 7.09
CA CYS A 10 -31.53 -5.48 8.11
C CYS A 10 -30.48 -6.50 8.54
N ILE A 11 -30.87 -7.79 8.66
CA ILE A 11 -29.93 -8.88 9.00
C ILE A 11 -28.94 -9.10 7.84
N LEU A 12 -29.41 -9.09 6.59
CA LEU A 12 -28.53 -9.21 5.42
C LEU A 12 -27.55 -8.04 5.32
N ALA A 13 -28.01 -6.82 5.60
CA ALA A 13 -27.16 -5.63 5.63
C ALA A 13 -26.12 -5.69 6.75
N ALA A 14 -26.46 -6.21 7.93
CA ALA A 14 -25.53 -6.36 9.06
C ALA A 14 -24.42 -7.38 8.77
N VAL A 15 -24.72 -8.47 8.05
CA VAL A 15 -23.71 -9.48 7.66
C VAL A 15 -22.71 -8.92 6.64
N LEU A 16 -23.12 -7.99 5.78
CA LEU A 16 -22.27 -7.40 4.74
C LEU A 16 -21.20 -6.42 5.29
N VAL A 17 -21.38 -5.88 6.51
CA VAL A 17 -20.39 -4.94 7.11
C VAL A 17 -19.17 -5.68 7.68
N LEU A 18 -19.28 -6.99 7.94
CA LEU A 18 -18.23 -7.78 8.59
C LEU A 18 -17.15 -8.31 7.64
N THR A 19 -17.25 -8.05 6.33
CA THR A 19 -16.28 -8.54 5.33
C THR A 19 -15.25 -7.49 4.90
N ALA A 20 -15.26 -6.30 5.52
CA ALA A 20 -14.16 -5.36 5.38
C ALA A 20 -12.92 -5.97 6.05
N GLY A 21 -12.04 -6.57 5.25
CA GLY A 21 -10.78 -7.11 5.74
C GLY A 21 -9.99 -5.99 6.43
N CYS A 22 -9.90 -6.03 7.75
CA CYS A 22 -9.00 -5.17 8.50
C CYS A 22 -7.57 -5.63 8.19
N SER A 23 -6.89 -4.97 7.25
CA SER A 23 -5.45 -5.14 7.13
C SER A 23 -4.78 -4.33 8.25
N SER A 24 -3.90 -4.97 9.02
CA SER A 24 -3.12 -4.28 10.04
C SER A 24 -2.11 -3.28 9.47
N TYR A 25 -1.92 -3.26 8.15
CA TYR A 25 -0.96 -2.39 7.47
C TYR A 25 -1.65 -1.50 6.44
N ALA A 26 -1.25 -0.22 6.41
CA ALA A 26 -1.70 0.73 5.40
C ALA A 26 -0.52 1.58 4.91
N PHE A 27 -0.47 1.82 3.60
CA PHE A 27 0.49 2.78 3.02
C PHE A 27 -0.05 4.21 3.13
N GLY A 28 0.77 5.09 3.69
CA GLY A 28 0.52 6.52 3.78
C GLY A 28 0.99 7.27 2.52
N ASP A 29 1.54 8.46 2.77
CA ASP A 29 2.07 9.33 1.73
C ASP A 29 3.37 8.77 1.13
N VAL A 30 3.60 9.14 -0.13
CA VAL A 30 4.83 8.85 -0.86
C VAL A 30 5.42 10.17 -1.31
N LEU A 31 6.63 10.46 -0.84
CA LEU A 31 7.34 11.71 -1.11
C LEU A 31 8.67 11.39 -1.77
N TYR A 32 9.06 12.20 -2.76
CA TYR A 32 10.38 12.11 -3.39
C TYR A 32 11.13 13.41 -3.15
N SER A 33 12.32 13.32 -2.58
CA SER A 33 13.25 14.44 -2.38
C SER A 33 14.68 13.92 -2.42
N ASP A 34 15.57 14.67 -3.08
CA ASP A 34 17.02 14.44 -3.03
C ASP A 34 17.45 12.98 -3.33
N GLY A 35 16.88 12.36 -4.37
CA GLY A 35 17.19 10.99 -4.76
C GLY A 35 16.68 9.91 -3.79
N THR A 36 15.73 10.28 -2.93
CA THR A 36 15.14 9.38 -1.93
C THR A 36 13.62 9.41 -2.03
N LEU A 37 13.04 8.23 -2.14
CA LEU A 37 11.62 8.01 -2.01
C LEU A 37 11.31 7.62 -0.56
N SER A 38 10.58 8.48 0.15
CA SER A 38 10.01 8.19 1.47
C SER A 38 8.60 7.65 1.33
N ILE A 39 8.33 6.50 1.94
CA ILE A 39 7.05 5.80 1.92
C ILE A 39 6.57 5.63 3.36
N GLY A 40 5.44 6.24 3.69
CA GLY A 40 4.79 6.04 4.99
C GLY A 40 4.11 4.66 5.08
N ILE A 41 4.28 3.97 6.20
CA ILE A 41 3.61 2.69 6.48
C ILE A 41 3.03 2.73 7.90
N GLU A 42 1.72 2.66 8.02
CA GLU A 42 1.02 2.51 9.29
C GLU A 42 0.89 1.02 9.64
N ASN A 43 1.22 0.64 10.87
CA ASN A 43 1.02 -0.69 11.42
C ASN A 43 0.14 -0.60 12.68
N THR A 44 -1.12 -1.01 12.58
CA THR A 44 -2.06 -1.02 13.72
C THR A 44 -1.97 -2.28 14.58
N GLY A 45 -1.10 -3.23 14.20
CA GLY A 45 -0.83 -4.46 14.93
C GLY A 45 0.40 -4.38 15.84
N GLU A 46 0.86 -5.56 16.26
CA GLU A 46 2.09 -5.72 17.03
C GLU A 46 3.33 -5.44 16.16
N PRO A 47 4.45 -4.97 16.75
CA PRO A 47 5.72 -4.82 16.05
C PRO A 47 6.18 -6.16 15.46
N ARG A 48 6.56 -6.17 14.18
CA ARG A 48 6.99 -7.39 13.49
C ARG A 48 7.86 -7.06 12.27
N GLN A 49 8.77 -7.97 11.94
CA GLN A 49 9.47 -7.98 10.66
C GLN A 49 8.52 -8.41 9.53
N VAL A 50 8.45 -7.61 8.48
CA VAL A 50 7.67 -7.88 7.26
C VAL A 50 8.55 -7.72 6.04
N THR A 51 8.08 -8.16 4.88
CA THR A 51 8.73 -7.84 3.61
C THR A 51 8.01 -6.65 2.98
N VAL A 52 8.74 -5.56 2.70
CA VAL A 52 8.24 -4.44 1.90
C VAL A 52 8.78 -4.58 0.50
N GLN A 53 7.89 -4.63 -0.50
CA GLN A 53 8.27 -4.64 -1.90
C GLN A 53 7.83 -3.34 -2.59
N VAL A 54 8.76 -2.75 -3.32
CA VAL A 54 8.55 -1.58 -4.17
C VAL A 54 8.92 -1.93 -5.60
N THR A 55 8.00 -1.70 -6.52
CA THR A 55 8.25 -1.73 -7.96
C THR A 55 7.90 -0.36 -8.55
N ILE A 56 8.80 0.23 -9.32
CA ILE A 56 8.61 1.54 -9.94
C ILE A 56 8.62 1.37 -11.45
N PHE A 57 7.58 1.90 -12.08
CA PHE A 57 7.46 1.97 -13.52
C PHE A 57 7.61 3.42 -13.99
N ASP A 58 8.48 3.67 -14.96
CA ASP A 58 8.42 4.89 -15.77
C ASP A 58 7.20 4.79 -16.68
N THR A 59 6.36 5.83 -16.65
CA THR A 59 5.13 5.93 -17.44
C THR A 59 5.14 7.08 -18.44
N THR A 60 6.31 7.68 -18.65
CA THR A 60 6.50 8.80 -19.57
C THR A 60 6.18 8.38 -21.00
N GLY A 61 5.57 9.29 -21.76
CA GLY A 61 5.27 9.06 -23.18
C GLY A 61 4.27 7.94 -23.46
N PHE A 62 3.34 7.67 -22.53
CA PHE A 62 2.33 6.60 -22.63
C PHE A 62 2.92 5.18 -22.69
N SER A 63 4.15 5.01 -22.22
CA SER A 63 4.77 3.70 -22.04
C SER A 63 4.60 3.22 -20.59
N GLN A 64 4.93 1.96 -20.30
CA GLN A 64 5.08 1.48 -18.93
C GLN A 64 6.31 0.56 -18.87
N GLN A 65 7.41 1.08 -18.33
CA GLN A 65 8.68 0.35 -18.23
C GLN A 65 9.05 0.16 -16.77
N GLU A 66 9.26 -1.08 -16.32
CA GLU A 66 9.82 -1.35 -14.99
C GLU A 66 11.27 -0.85 -14.97
N ILE A 67 11.57 0.10 -14.08
CA ILE A 67 12.91 0.66 -13.91
C ILE A 67 13.54 0.29 -12.56
N TYR A 68 12.71 -0.18 -11.62
CA TYR A 68 13.17 -0.58 -10.30
C TYR A 68 12.26 -1.62 -9.68
N LYS A 69 12.86 -2.60 -9.01
CA LYS A 69 12.17 -3.56 -8.16
C LYS A 69 13.06 -3.99 -7.01
N LYS A 70 12.58 -3.82 -5.79
CA LYS A 70 13.26 -4.30 -4.57
C LYS A 70 12.23 -4.84 -3.60
N ALA A 71 12.57 -5.95 -2.96
CA ALA A 71 11.87 -6.48 -1.80
C ALA A 71 12.89 -6.65 -0.68
N GLU A 72 12.60 -6.14 0.51
CA GLU A 72 13.48 -6.28 1.67
C GLU A 72 12.72 -6.46 2.97
N TYR A 73 13.38 -7.10 3.94
CA TYR A 73 12.87 -7.24 5.29
C TYR A 73 12.97 -5.91 6.03
N VAL A 74 11.86 -5.49 6.64
CA VAL A 74 11.74 -4.24 7.40
C VAL A 74 11.07 -4.54 8.73
N ASP A 75 11.66 -4.06 9.83
CA ASP A 75 11.05 -4.14 11.15
C ASP A 75 10.07 -2.98 11.33
N LEU A 76 8.77 -3.28 11.26
CA LEU A 76 7.72 -2.27 11.51
C LEU A 76 7.41 -2.22 13.00
N ARG A 77 7.44 -1.02 13.57
CA ARG A 77 6.91 -0.71 14.90
C ARG A 77 5.39 -0.57 14.82
N SER A 78 4.71 -0.63 15.96
CA SER A 78 3.30 -0.24 16.02
C SER A 78 3.18 1.28 15.79
N GLY A 79 2.16 1.70 15.04
CA GLY A 79 1.95 3.07 14.59
C GLY A 79 2.64 3.39 13.27
N ALA A 80 3.03 4.66 13.12
CA ALA A 80 3.65 5.18 11.90
C ALA A 80 5.11 4.74 11.75
N ASN A 81 5.46 4.29 10.55
CA ASN A 81 6.81 3.95 10.12
C ASN A 81 7.13 4.68 8.81
N GLU A 82 8.42 4.84 8.55
CA GLU A 82 8.93 5.40 7.30
C GLU A 82 9.88 4.38 6.67
N TYR A 83 9.68 4.13 5.37
CA TYR A 83 10.53 3.27 4.56
C TYR A 83 11.16 4.08 3.44
N LEU A 84 12.50 4.06 3.38
CA LEU A 84 13.28 4.89 2.48
C LEU A 84 13.89 4.05 1.36
N VAL A 85 13.71 4.50 0.13
CA VAL A 85 14.34 3.90 -1.06
C VAL A 85 15.22 4.94 -1.73
N SER A 86 16.53 4.70 -1.73
CA SER A 86 17.48 5.52 -2.50
C SER A 86 17.39 5.14 -3.98
N ILE A 87 16.96 6.09 -4.81
CA ILE A 87 16.83 5.94 -6.25
C ILE A 87 16.89 7.30 -6.93
N ASP A 88 17.70 7.40 -7.98
CA ASP A 88 17.78 8.59 -8.81
C ASP A 88 16.74 8.49 -9.94
N LEU A 89 15.67 9.27 -9.82
CA LEU A 89 14.62 9.40 -10.82
C LEU A 89 14.78 10.71 -11.58
N SER A 90 14.86 10.61 -12.91
CA SER A 90 14.80 11.75 -13.81
C SER A 90 13.44 12.48 -13.73
N PRO A 91 13.32 13.71 -14.25
CA PRO A 91 12.02 14.34 -14.44
C PRO A 91 11.11 13.47 -15.31
N GLY A 92 9.87 13.26 -14.86
CA GLY A 92 8.94 12.32 -15.50
C GLY A 92 7.76 11.90 -14.62
N THR A 93 6.92 11.00 -15.14
CA THR A 93 5.78 10.44 -14.41
C THR A 93 6.02 8.96 -14.10
N TYR A 94 5.79 8.57 -12.86
CA TYR A 94 6.08 7.22 -12.37
C TYR A 94 4.86 6.60 -11.69
N LYS A 95 4.75 5.28 -11.83
CA LYS A 95 3.75 4.47 -11.14
C LYS A 95 4.44 3.47 -10.22
N LEU A 96 4.07 3.51 -8.95
CA LEU A 96 4.67 2.73 -7.88
C LEU A 96 3.69 1.65 -7.44
N TYR A 97 4.16 0.42 -7.37
CA TYR A 97 3.44 -0.73 -6.85
C TYR A 97 4.10 -1.09 -5.52
N LEU A 98 3.35 -0.89 -4.44
CA LEU A 98 3.83 -1.07 -3.08
C LEU A 98 3.10 -2.24 -2.44
N TYR A 99 3.86 -3.10 -1.76
CA TYR A 99 3.33 -4.28 -1.09
C TYR A 99 3.95 -4.46 0.30
N VAL A 100 3.11 -4.84 1.27
CA VAL A 100 3.57 -5.48 2.51
C VAL A 100 3.21 -6.95 2.41
N LEU A 101 4.20 -7.81 2.60
CA LEU A 101 4.04 -9.25 2.67
C LEU A 101 4.39 -9.73 4.07
N VAL A 102 3.56 -10.63 4.60
CA VAL A 102 3.77 -11.32 5.87
C VAL A 102 3.75 -12.81 5.58
N ASP A 103 4.79 -13.52 5.99
CA ASP A 103 4.93 -14.97 5.73
C ASP A 103 4.74 -15.30 4.23
N ASP A 104 5.38 -14.51 3.37
CA ASP A 104 5.30 -14.54 1.90
C ASP A 104 3.92 -14.30 1.28
N ALA A 105 2.90 -14.01 2.10
CA ALA A 105 1.56 -13.66 1.65
C ALA A 105 1.39 -12.13 1.58
N ARG A 106 0.88 -11.63 0.46
CA ARG A 106 0.56 -10.20 0.29
C ARG A 106 -0.60 -9.81 1.22
N THR A 107 -0.32 -8.96 2.19
CA THR A 107 -1.30 -8.50 3.19
C THR A 107 -1.89 -7.13 2.84
N THR A 108 -1.07 -6.23 2.30
CA THR A 108 -1.55 -4.92 1.83
C THR A 108 -0.92 -4.56 0.49
N THR A 109 -1.65 -3.78 -0.31
CA THR A 109 -1.18 -3.30 -1.59
C THR A 109 -1.70 -1.91 -1.86
N VAL A 110 -0.84 -1.07 -2.42
CA VAL A 110 -1.28 0.19 -2.99
C VAL A 110 -0.53 0.50 -4.28
N ILE A 111 -1.21 1.21 -5.17
CA ILE A 111 -0.60 1.81 -6.36
C ILE A 111 -0.63 3.32 -6.16
N ARG A 112 0.51 3.97 -6.41
CA ARG A 112 0.68 5.43 -6.30
C ARG A 112 1.28 5.96 -7.59
N ASP A 113 0.81 7.11 -8.02
CA ASP A 113 1.42 7.86 -9.12
C ASP A 113 2.18 9.04 -8.53
N ILE A 114 3.40 9.28 -9.00
CA ILE A 114 4.20 10.45 -8.65
C ILE A 114 4.71 11.13 -9.91
N THR A 115 4.92 12.44 -9.83
CA THR A 115 5.52 13.24 -10.89
C THR A 115 6.75 13.93 -10.34
N ILE A 116 7.86 13.77 -11.03
CA ILE A 116 9.11 14.48 -10.74
C ILE A 116 9.20 15.65 -11.72
N PRO A 117 9.25 16.91 -11.24
CA PRO A 117 9.25 18.10 -12.09
C PRO A 117 10.56 18.30 -12.85
#